data_AF-A0A8J8FI67-F1
#
_entry.id   AF-A0A8J8FI67-F1
#
_cell.length_a   1.000
_cell.length_b   1.000
_cell.length_c   1.000
_cell.angle_alpha   90.00
_cell.angle_beta   90.00
_cell.angle_gamma   90.00
#
_symmetry.space_group_name_H-M   'P 1'
#
loop_
_entity.id
_entity.type
_entity.pdbx_description
1 polymer ?
#
loop_
_entity_poly.entity_id
_entity_poly.type
_entity_poly.pdbx_seq_one_letter_code
_entity_poly.pdbx_strand_id
1 'polypeptide(L)'
;MKTSFNIAWVDDNFNDPEMNDITSLLRRKIGRKNGFSLVTKDVYDEVTKGDFNALLSKIADTIDLSNSFDLILIDYELENNTTGENIANKFRAKLPSVDILFYSGKKSAEDLRQFIANENVDGVYCVGRTNLAADTYTVIENIINRSHKISTLRGLILNSVCEMDHVIKQIIGKYSAINTNNKELVKNEAIRLIKPYNNSARTRLKRLQVHDLLNQKRMMSNNLFKVLDKIKSDLNLSPQQNSILARYLQEIIYLRNTAAHAKEATCGTTGQSMLKNGQDKYRRSDIDRICKTIVSHENNIQSILEDMN
;
A
#
# COMPACT_ATOMS: atom_id res chain seq x y z
N MET A 1 -8.48 2.26 0.99
CA MET A 1 -7.92 0.89 1.13
C MET A 1 -6.66 0.82 0.29
N LYS A 2 -5.57 0.31 0.84
CA LYS A 2 -4.21 0.37 0.29
C LYS A 2 -3.58 -1.03 0.31
N THR A 3 -2.57 -1.27 -0.50
CA THR A 3 -1.79 -2.53 -0.57
C THR A 3 -0.55 -2.51 0.32
N SER A 4 -0.34 -1.43 1.08
CA SER A 4 0.66 -1.36 2.14
C SER A 4 0.05 -1.71 3.51
N PHE A 5 0.86 -2.33 4.36
CA PHE A 5 0.57 -2.54 5.78
C PHE A 5 1.59 -1.75 6.59
N ASN A 6 1.14 -0.76 7.35
CA ASN A 6 1.97 0.20 8.04
C ASN A 6 2.05 -0.14 9.53
N ILE A 7 3.26 -0.37 10.04
CA ILE A 7 3.51 -0.60 11.47
C ILE A 7 4.23 0.61 12.08
N ALA A 8 3.68 1.13 13.18
CA ALA A 8 4.43 1.96 14.10
C ALA A 8 5.15 1.06 15.09
N TRP A 9 6.45 1.22 15.26
CA TRP A 9 7.25 0.39 16.14
C TRP A 9 7.91 1.24 17.22
N VAL A 10 7.62 0.93 18.48
CA VAL A 10 8.22 1.54 19.67
C VAL A 10 9.16 0.51 20.29
N ASP A 11 10.43 0.59 19.96
CA ASP A 11 11.50 -0.26 20.50
C ASP A 11 12.82 0.52 20.44
N ASP A 12 13.53 0.63 21.57
CA ASP A 12 14.85 1.27 21.69
C ASP A 12 15.93 0.54 20.86
N ASN A 13 15.70 -0.74 20.58
CA ASN A 13 16.56 -1.65 19.83
C ASN A 13 16.01 -1.93 18.41
N PHE A 14 15.17 -1.04 17.85
CA PHE A 14 14.56 -1.23 16.54
C PHE A 14 15.59 -1.55 15.42
N ASN A 15 16.77 -0.95 15.49
CA ASN A 15 17.83 -1.11 14.48
C ASN A 15 18.70 -2.35 14.69
N ASP A 16 18.42 -3.16 15.72
CA ASP A 16 19.20 -4.36 16.00
C ASP A 16 19.10 -5.40 14.85
N PRO A 17 20.18 -6.16 14.58
CA PRO A 17 20.18 -7.20 13.54
C PRO A 17 19.03 -8.21 13.69
N GLU A 18 18.70 -8.62 14.91
CA GLU A 18 17.60 -9.55 15.18
C GLU A 18 16.24 -8.96 14.78
N MET A 19 16.01 -7.66 15.04
CA MET A 19 14.78 -6.98 14.65
C MET A 19 14.68 -6.77 13.14
N ASN A 20 15.80 -6.55 12.48
CA ASN A 20 15.88 -6.53 11.02
C ASN A 20 15.52 -7.89 10.40
N ASP A 21 15.94 -8.99 11.03
CA ASP A 21 15.58 -10.35 10.60
C ASP A 21 14.08 -10.63 10.78
N ILE A 22 13.50 -10.23 11.91
CA ILE A 22 12.05 -10.33 12.16
C ILE A 22 11.27 -9.51 11.13
N THR A 23 11.67 -8.26 10.89
CA THR A 23 11.05 -7.38 9.89
C THR A 23 11.12 -7.98 8.49
N SER A 24 12.27 -8.55 8.12
CA SER A 24 12.48 -9.21 6.83
C SER A 24 11.63 -10.47 6.68
N LEU A 25 11.49 -11.26 7.74
CA LEU A 25 10.62 -12.44 7.78
C LEU A 25 9.15 -12.04 7.64
N LEU A 26 8.69 -11.02 8.38
CA LEU A 26 7.34 -10.49 8.28
C LEU A 26 7.05 -9.96 6.87
N ARG A 27 7.93 -9.10 6.33
CA ARG A 27 7.82 -8.55 4.97
C ARG A 27 7.68 -9.66 3.93
N ARG A 28 8.51 -10.69 4.01
CA ARG A 28 8.45 -11.85 3.11
C ARG A 28 7.14 -12.63 3.27
N LYS A 29 6.70 -12.89 4.50
CA LYS A 29 5.50 -13.69 4.78
C LYS A 29 4.23 -12.97 4.34
N ILE A 30 4.10 -11.69 4.68
CA ILE A 30 2.98 -10.81 4.31
C ILE A 30 2.90 -10.64 2.79
N GLY A 31 4.04 -10.37 2.13
CA GLY A 31 4.09 -10.26 0.66
C GLY A 31 3.69 -11.57 -0.02
N ARG A 32 4.23 -12.72 0.44
CA ARG A 32 3.95 -14.03 -0.17
C ARG A 32 2.56 -14.56 0.11
N LYS A 33 2.01 -14.34 1.29
CA LYS A 33 0.71 -14.90 1.69
C LYS A 33 -0.44 -13.98 1.33
N ASN A 34 -0.34 -12.70 1.68
CA ASN A 34 -1.45 -11.75 1.59
C ASN A 34 -1.31 -10.78 0.41
N GLY A 35 -0.11 -10.57 -0.12
CA GLY A 35 0.13 -9.62 -1.21
C GLY A 35 0.16 -8.17 -0.75
N PHE A 36 0.76 -7.90 0.42
CA PHE A 36 0.94 -6.56 0.96
C PHE A 36 2.42 -6.20 1.05
N SER A 37 2.72 -4.93 0.86
CA SER A 37 4.03 -4.36 1.17
C SER A 37 4.07 -3.93 2.63
N LEU A 38 5.05 -4.44 3.39
CA LEU A 38 5.23 -4.03 4.79
C LEU A 38 6.07 -2.75 4.87
N VAL A 39 5.49 -1.72 5.47
CA VAL A 39 6.16 -0.45 5.83
C VAL A 39 6.25 -0.38 7.34
N THR A 40 7.47 -0.32 7.86
CA THR A 40 7.74 -0.14 9.30
C THR A 40 8.27 1.26 9.54
N LYS A 41 7.73 1.94 10.55
CA LYS A 41 8.24 3.22 11.02
C LYS A 41 8.64 3.10 12.49
N ASP A 42 9.91 3.32 12.76
CA ASP A 42 10.41 3.57 14.11
C ASP A 42 9.83 4.89 14.62
N VAL A 43 9.20 4.86 15.79
CA VAL A 43 8.65 6.04 16.48
C VAL A 43 9.12 6.14 17.93
N TYR A 44 10.15 5.39 18.32
CA TYR A 44 10.63 5.33 19.70
C TYR A 44 11.02 6.72 20.24
N ASP A 45 11.85 7.46 19.51
CA ASP A 45 12.31 8.78 19.93
C ASP A 45 11.17 9.80 19.97
N GLU A 46 10.23 9.78 19.02
CA GLU A 46 9.07 10.68 19.04
C GLU A 46 8.14 10.43 20.25
N VAL A 47 8.06 9.19 20.72
CA VAL A 47 7.21 8.79 21.85
C VAL A 47 7.89 9.01 23.20
N THR A 48 9.20 8.80 23.31
CA THR A 48 9.93 8.83 24.59
C THR A 48 10.63 10.15 24.86
N LYS A 49 11.18 10.80 23.83
CA LYS A 49 11.95 12.06 23.95
C LYS A 49 11.25 13.24 23.28
N GLY A 50 10.40 12.97 22.31
CA GLY A 50 9.64 13.96 21.55
C GLY A 50 8.31 14.37 22.20
N ASP A 51 7.54 15.16 21.46
CA ASP A 51 6.17 15.50 21.85
C ASP A 51 5.21 14.38 21.40
N PHE A 52 4.99 13.42 22.31
CA PHE A 52 4.08 12.31 22.07
C PHE A 52 2.65 12.79 21.78
N ASN A 53 2.18 13.88 22.40
CA ASN A 53 0.83 14.39 22.14
C ASN A 53 0.70 14.98 20.74
N ALA A 54 1.74 15.66 20.25
CA ALA A 54 1.78 16.13 18.86
C ALA A 54 1.80 14.95 17.87
N LEU A 55 2.55 13.88 18.15
CA LEU A 55 2.52 12.65 17.34
C LEU A 55 1.12 12.04 17.32
N LEU A 56 0.49 11.87 18.49
CA LEU A 56 -0.86 11.30 18.59
C LEU A 56 -1.89 12.15 17.85
N SER A 57 -1.79 13.49 17.94
CA SER A 57 -2.69 14.40 17.21
C SER A 57 -2.49 14.29 15.71
N LYS A 58 -1.22 14.26 15.25
CA LYS A 58 -0.90 14.05 13.84
C LYS A 58 -1.42 12.72 13.31
N ILE A 59 -1.31 11.65 14.09
CA ILE A 59 -1.86 10.35 13.69
C ILE A 59 -3.39 10.41 13.68
N ALA A 60 -4.01 10.95 14.73
CA ALA A 60 -5.47 11.05 14.86
C ALA A 60 -6.10 11.85 13.70
N ASP A 61 -5.51 13.00 13.35
CA ASP A 61 -5.96 13.86 12.25
C ASP A 61 -5.77 13.19 10.87
N THR A 62 -4.98 12.11 10.80
CA THR A 62 -4.69 11.38 9.57
C THR A 62 -5.27 9.96 9.56
N ILE A 63 -6.07 9.55 10.56
CA ILE A 63 -6.69 8.21 10.61
C ILE A 63 -7.50 7.91 9.33
N ASP A 64 -8.15 8.93 8.75
CA ASP A 64 -8.93 8.82 7.51
C ASP A 64 -8.06 8.85 6.22
N LEU A 65 -6.76 9.08 6.34
CA LEU A 65 -5.81 9.15 5.22
C LEU A 65 -5.01 7.85 5.08
N SER A 66 -4.54 7.56 3.87
CA SER A 66 -3.76 6.36 3.49
C SER A 66 -2.45 6.14 4.28
N ASN A 67 -2.05 7.08 5.13
CA ASN A 67 -0.80 7.07 5.90
C ASN A 67 -0.98 6.72 7.39
N SER A 68 -2.18 6.34 7.82
CA SER A 68 -2.39 5.85 9.19
C SER A 68 -1.73 4.48 9.42
N PHE A 69 -1.39 4.19 10.68
CA PHE A 69 -0.83 2.91 11.10
C PHE A 69 -1.93 1.85 11.19
N ASP A 70 -1.65 0.66 10.66
CA ASP A 70 -2.55 -0.49 10.71
C ASP A 70 -2.33 -1.31 12.00
N LEU A 71 -1.15 -1.20 12.61
CA LEU A 71 -0.76 -1.87 13.84
C LEU A 71 0.32 -1.06 14.57
N ILE A 72 0.23 -1.01 15.90
CA ILE A 72 1.27 -0.44 16.77
C ILE A 72 1.97 -1.59 17.50
N LEU A 73 3.27 -1.74 17.32
CA LEU A 73 4.13 -2.66 18.06
C LEU A 73 4.85 -1.90 19.18
N ILE A 74 4.76 -2.39 20.40
CA ILE A 74 5.35 -1.76 21.57
C ILE A 74 6.16 -2.81 22.34
N ASP A 75 7.46 -2.57 22.49
CA ASP A 75 8.26 -3.34 23.44
C ASP A 75 7.94 -2.92 24.88
N TYR A 76 7.95 -3.88 25.79
CA TYR A 76 7.74 -3.64 27.21
C TYR A 76 8.93 -2.92 27.87
N GLU A 77 10.15 -3.31 27.50
CA GLU A 77 11.38 -2.95 28.22
C GLU A 77 12.07 -1.77 27.54
N LEU A 78 11.44 -0.61 27.60
CA LEU A 78 11.99 0.61 27.04
C LEU A 78 12.91 1.32 28.03
N GLU A 79 13.93 2.01 27.52
CA GLU A 79 14.78 2.87 28.34
C GLU A 79 14.03 4.14 28.81
N ASN A 80 14.67 4.98 29.63
CA ASN A 80 14.15 6.28 30.09
C ASN A 80 12.94 6.25 31.06
N ASN A 81 12.84 5.21 31.90
CA ASN A 81 11.79 5.07 32.94
C ASN A 81 10.35 5.13 32.40
N THR A 82 10.16 4.97 31.09
CA THR A 82 8.83 4.89 30.48
C THR A 82 8.56 3.44 30.18
N THR A 83 7.52 2.88 30.78
CA THR A 83 7.16 1.49 30.53
C THR A 83 6.21 1.39 29.34
N GLY A 84 6.31 0.31 28.57
CA GLY A 84 5.52 0.16 27.35
C GLY A 84 4.00 0.12 27.59
N GLU A 85 3.53 -0.31 28.77
CA GLU A 85 2.11 -0.28 29.14
C GLU A 85 1.54 1.15 29.24
N ASN A 86 2.34 2.11 29.73
CA ASN A 86 1.96 3.53 29.78
C ASN A 86 1.81 4.12 28.37
N ILE A 87 2.68 3.71 27.44
CA ILE A 87 2.60 4.11 26.04
C ILE A 87 1.38 3.48 25.37
N ALA A 88 1.10 2.20 25.64
CA ALA A 88 -0.08 1.51 25.13
C ALA A 88 -1.39 2.19 25.59
N ASN A 89 -1.47 2.62 26.86
CA ASN A 89 -2.60 3.38 27.39
C ASN A 89 -2.84 4.67 26.61
N LYS A 90 -1.78 5.48 26.44
CA LYS A 90 -1.85 6.75 25.69
C LYS A 90 -2.27 6.56 24.23
N PHE A 91 -1.72 5.54 23.56
CA PHE A 91 -2.15 5.18 22.21
C PHE A 91 -3.63 4.78 22.19
N ARG A 92 -4.08 3.89 23.08
CA ARG A 92 -5.49 3.45 23.12
C ARG A 92 -6.45 4.61 23.38
N ALA A 93 -6.10 5.55 24.26
CA ALA A 93 -6.92 6.71 24.57
C ALA A 93 -7.14 7.65 23.38
N LYS A 94 -6.16 7.77 22.47
CA LYS A 94 -6.23 8.67 21.30
C LYS A 94 -6.57 7.95 19.99
N LEU A 95 -6.21 6.68 19.88
CA LEU A 95 -6.36 5.84 18.68
C LEU A 95 -7.17 4.57 19.01
N PRO A 96 -8.44 4.69 19.44
CA PRO A 96 -9.20 3.56 19.97
C PRO A 96 -9.46 2.45 18.95
N SER A 97 -9.42 2.74 17.65
CA SER A 97 -9.66 1.79 16.57
C SER A 97 -8.43 1.05 16.06
N VAL A 98 -7.22 1.45 16.48
CA VAL A 98 -5.97 0.84 16.01
C VAL A 98 -5.63 -0.37 16.88
N ASP A 99 -5.26 -1.47 16.26
CA ASP A 99 -4.79 -2.66 16.97
C ASP A 99 -3.39 -2.40 17.57
N ILE A 100 -3.16 -2.88 18.80
CA ILE A 100 -1.88 -2.72 19.52
C ILE A 100 -1.35 -4.12 19.85
N LEU A 101 -0.07 -4.38 19.54
CA LEU A 101 0.67 -5.56 19.93
C LEU A 101 1.77 -5.15 20.90
N PHE A 102 1.70 -5.72 22.10
CA PHE A 102 2.63 -5.51 23.19
C PHE A 102 3.48 -6.75 23.38
N TYR A 103 4.80 -6.61 23.35
CA TYR A 103 5.70 -7.75 23.45
C TYR A 103 6.86 -7.53 24.41
N SER A 104 7.56 -8.61 24.75
CA SER A 104 8.76 -8.55 25.58
C SER A 104 9.72 -9.70 25.29
N GLY A 105 11.02 -9.39 25.39
CA GLY A 105 12.12 -10.36 25.40
C GLY A 105 12.19 -11.25 26.64
N LYS A 106 11.75 -10.75 27.80
CA LYS A 106 11.99 -11.39 29.11
C LYS A 106 10.70 -11.84 29.81
N LYS A 107 9.56 -11.23 29.49
CA LYS A 107 8.28 -11.51 30.13
C LYS A 107 7.44 -12.48 29.33
N SER A 108 6.66 -13.30 30.03
CA SER A 108 5.69 -14.18 29.39
C SER A 108 4.50 -13.36 28.87
N ALA A 109 3.76 -13.91 27.90
CA ALA A 109 2.53 -13.29 27.42
C ALA A 109 1.43 -13.18 28.52
N GLU A 110 1.53 -13.96 29.60
CA GLU A 110 0.64 -13.84 30.76
C GLU A 110 0.99 -12.64 31.63
N ASP A 111 2.28 -12.44 31.91
CA ASP A 111 2.76 -11.25 32.64
C ASP A 111 2.37 -9.96 31.90
N LEU A 112 2.58 -9.93 30.58
CA LEU A 112 2.22 -8.79 29.74
C LEU A 112 0.73 -8.48 29.79
N ARG A 113 -0.13 -9.51 29.80
CA ARG A 113 -1.58 -9.33 29.96
C ARG A 113 -1.93 -8.72 31.31
N GLN A 114 -1.24 -9.14 32.38
CA GLN A 114 -1.46 -8.57 33.71
C GLN A 114 -1.05 -7.09 33.77
N PHE A 115 0.07 -6.71 33.16
CA PHE A 115 0.50 -5.30 33.11
C PHE A 115 -0.51 -4.40 32.37
N ILE A 116 -0.96 -4.85 31.20
CA ILE A 116 -1.99 -4.14 30.42
C ILE A 116 -3.32 -4.06 31.17
N ALA A 117 -3.72 -5.12 31.87
CA ALA A 117 -4.95 -5.13 32.67
C ALA A 117 -4.87 -4.16 33.86
N ASN A 118 -3.71 -4.06 34.53
CA ASN A 118 -3.50 -3.11 35.63
C ASN A 118 -3.63 -1.65 35.16
N GLU A 119 -3.23 -1.38 33.91
CA GLU A 119 -3.39 -0.07 33.26
C GLU A 119 -4.80 0.15 32.67
N ASN A 120 -5.73 -0.81 32.80
CA ASN A 120 -7.09 -0.77 32.25
C ASN A 120 -7.13 -0.53 30.73
N VAL A 121 -6.19 -1.13 29.98
CA VAL A 121 -6.10 -0.96 28.53
C VAL A 121 -6.70 -2.16 27.81
N ASP A 122 -7.77 -1.94 27.06
CA ASP A 122 -8.43 -3.00 26.29
C ASP A 122 -7.81 -3.22 24.90
N GLY A 123 -8.04 -4.42 24.34
CA GLY A 123 -7.79 -4.72 22.93
C GLY A 123 -6.31 -4.77 22.54
N VAL A 124 -5.44 -5.17 23.46
CA VAL A 124 -3.99 -5.31 23.23
C VAL A 124 -3.63 -6.80 23.09
N TYR A 125 -2.95 -7.16 22.00
CA TYR A 125 -2.37 -8.50 21.85
C TYR A 125 -1.05 -8.57 22.62
N CYS A 126 -0.87 -9.59 23.45
CA CYS A 126 0.35 -9.77 24.24
C CYS A 126 1.16 -10.95 23.71
N VAL A 127 2.44 -10.74 23.40
CA VAL A 127 3.30 -11.71 22.72
C VAL A 127 4.66 -11.84 23.40
N GLY A 128 5.13 -13.07 23.61
CA GLY A 128 6.52 -13.31 24.04
C GLY A 128 7.50 -13.30 22.85
N ARG A 129 8.73 -12.82 23.04
CA ARG A 129 9.71 -12.64 21.95
C ARG A 129 10.04 -13.93 21.18
N THR A 130 10.03 -15.08 21.86
CA THR A 130 10.35 -16.39 21.26
C THR A 130 9.52 -16.71 20.01
N ASN A 131 8.29 -16.19 19.93
CA ASN A 131 7.38 -16.38 18.79
C ASN A 131 6.98 -15.06 18.11
N LEU A 132 7.71 -13.96 18.36
CA LEU A 132 7.30 -12.61 17.95
C LEU A 132 6.92 -12.52 16.47
N ALA A 133 7.74 -13.06 15.56
CA ALA A 133 7.43 -13.01 14.14
C ALA A 133 6.18 -13.83 13.75
N ALA A 134 5.96 -14.98 14.39
CA ALA A 134 4.82 -15.85 14.08
C ALA A 134 3.51 -15.27 14.60
N ASP A 135 3.52 -14.78 15.84
CA ASP A 135 2.35 -14.24 16.52
C ASP A 135 1.99 -12.85 15.97
N THR A 136 2.98 -11.99 15.72
CA THR A 136 2.78 -10.72 15.02
C THR A 136 2.16 -10.95 13.64
N TYR A 137 2.65 -11.94 12.88
CA TYR A 137 2.02 -12.27 11.60
C TYR A 137 0.55 -12.67 11.75
N THR A 138 0.20 -13.45 12.79
CA THR A 138 -1.18 -13.87 13.03
C THR A 138 -2.09 -12.68 13.31
N VAL A 139 -1.61 -11.70 14.08
CA VAL A 139 -2.32 -10.43 14.32
C VAL A 139 -2.49 -9.66 13.01
N ILE A 140 -1.42 -9.52 12.21
CA ILE A 140 -1.47 -8.85 10.91
C ILE A 140 -2.46 -9.54 9.96
N GLU A 141 -2.44 -10.87 9.88
CA GLU A 141 -3.35 -11.65 9.04
C GLU A 141 -4.81 -11.43 9.45
N ASN A 142 -5.10 -11.35 10.75
CA ASN A 142 -6.43 -11.03 11.24
C ASN A 142 -6.87 -9.61 10.85
N ILE A 143 -5.98 -8.62 10.97
CA ILE A 143 -6.27 -7.23 10.57
C ILE A 143 -6.55 -7.14 9.07
N ILE A 144 -5.72 -7.78 8.24
CA ILE A 144 -5.91 -7.86 6.79
C ILE A 144 -7.25 -8.53 6.47
N ASN A 145 -7.58 -9.64 7.14
CA ASN A 145 -8.82 -10.37 6.90
C ASN A 145 -10.07 -9.55 7.26
N ARG A 146 -10.01 -8.74 8.33
CA ARG A 146 -11.13 -7.86 8.73
C ARG A 146 -11.32 -6.69 7.78
N SER A 147 -10.22 -6.10 7.28
CA SER A 147 -10.25 -4.92 6.40
C SER A 147 -10.56 -5.26 4.94
N HIS A 148 -10.13 -6.44 4.46
CA HIS A 148 -10.29 -6.86 3.06
C HIS A 148 -11.56 -7.69 2.85
N LYS A 149 -12.69 -7.01 3.00
CA LYS A 149 -13.98 -7.54 2.56
C LYS A 149 -14.10 -7.44 1.05
N ILE A 150 -14.90 -8.31 0.45
CA ILE A 150 -15.10 -8.29 -1.00
C ILE A 150 -15.75 -6.98 -1.47
N SER A 151 -16.55 -6.35 -0.60
CA SER A 151 -17.16 -5.03 -0.83
C SER A 151 -16.12 -3.92 -0.96
N THR A 152 -14.97 -4.05 -0.30
CA THR A 152 -13.90 -3.05 -0.35
C THR A 152 -12.91 -3.28 -1.49
N LEU A 153 -12.84 -4.49 -2.06
CA LEU A 153 -11.91 -4.87 -3.14
C LEU A 153 -11.96 -3.91 -4.34
N ARG A 154 -13.16 -3.49 -4.76
CA ARG A 154 -13.33 -2.53 -5.87
C ARG A 154 -12.60 -1.22 -5.59
N GLY A 155 -12.70 -0.72 -4.36
CA GLY A 155 -12.02 0.50 -3.92
C GLY A 155 -10.51 0.35 -3.93
N LEU A 156 -9.95 -0.77 -3.46
CA LEU A 156 -8.51 -1.04 -3.50
C LEU A 156 -7.99 -1.09 -4.93
N ILE A 157 -8.65 -1.83 -5.83
CA ILE A 157 -8.21 -1.93 -7.22
C ILE A 157 -8.18 -0.55 -7.88
N LEU A 158 -9.25 0.23 -7.71
CA LEU A 158 -9.33 1.58 -8.28
C LEU A 158 -8.25 2.50 -7.71
N ASN A 159 -8.01 2.46 -6.40
CA ASN A 159 -7.01 3.29 -5.75
C ASN A 159 -5.59 2.92 -6.22
N SER A 160 -5.25 1.63 -6.22
CA SER A 160 -3.94 1.16 -6.68
C SER A 160 -3.65 1.52 -8.14
N VAL A 161 -4.64 1.44 -9.04
CA VAL A 161 -4.44 1.90 -10.44
C VAL A 161 -4.23 3.41 -10.52
N CYS A 162 -4.89 4.21 -9.68
CA CYS A 162 -4.64 5.65 -9.62
C CYS A 162 -3.20 5.97 -9.17
N GLU A 163 -2.69 5.27 -8.16
CA GLU A 163 -1.31 5.41 -7.70
C GLU A 163 -0.31 4.99 -8.80
N MET A 164 -0.53 3.85 -9.45
CA MET A 164 0.27 3.42 -10.60
C MET A 164 0.23 4.44 -11.74
N ASP A 165 -0.95 4.98 -12.07
CA ASP A 165 -1.08 6.04 -13.08
C ASP A 165 -0.27 7.29 -12.70
N HIS A 166 -0.21 7.64 -11.42
CA HIS A 166 0.62 8.75 -10.95
C HIS A 166 2.11 8.48 -11.20
N VAL A 167 2.62 7.32 -10.83
CA VAL A 167 4.04 6.95 -11.06
C VAL A 167 4.35 6.85 -12.56
N ILE A 168 3.44 6.27 -13.36
CA ILE A 168 3.58 6.21 -14.83
C ILE A 168 3.69 7.62 -15.44
N LYS A 169 2.89 8.59 -14.96
CA LYS A 169 3.00 10.00 -15.41
C LYS A 169 4.36 10.60 -15.09
N GLN A 170 4.94 10.27 -13.93
CA GLN A 170 6.29 10.72 -13.57
C GLN A 170 7.35 10.14 -14.50
N ILE A 171 7.28 8.84 -14.81
CA ILE A 171 8.18 8.17 -15.77
C ILE A 171 8.10 8.86 -17.14
N ILE A 172 6.88 9.03 -17.68
CA ILE A 172 6.68 9.69 -18.97
C ILE A 172 7.16 11.15 -18.93
N GLY A 173 6.89 11.85 -17.83
CA GLY A 173 7.33 13.22 -17.59
C GLY A 173 8.85 13.36 -17.65
N LYS A 174 9.58 12.53 -16.89
CA LYS A 174 11.04 12.49 -16.90
C LYS A 174 11.59 12.18 -18.29
N TYR A 175 11.10 11.11 -18.94
CA TYR A 175 11.54 10.74 -20.28
C TYR A 175 11.34 11.89 -21.29
N SER A 176 10.21 12.60 -21.20
CA SER A 176 9.90 13.73 -22.08
C SER A 176 10.77 14.97 -21.84
N ALA A 177 11.36 15.09 -20.64
CA ALA A 177 12.22 16.21 -20.27
C ALA A 177 13.68 16.05 -20.77
N ILE A 178 14.09 14.85 -21.18
CA ILE A 178 15.46 14.55 -21.63
C ILE A 178 15.85 15.39 -22.86
N ASN A 179 14.98 15.44 -23.88
CA ASN A 179 15.24 16.20 -25.10
C ASN A 179 13.94 16.51 -25.87
N THR A 180 14.04 17.38 -26.87
CA THR A 180 12.90 17.83 -27.70
C THR A 180 12.25 16.68 -28.49
N ASN A 181 13.02 15.70 -28.96
CA ASN A 181 12.48 14.57 -29.72
C ASN A 181 11.60 13.68 -28.84
N ASN A 182 12.05 13.36 -27.63
CA ASN A 182 11.28 12.61 -26.64
C ASN A 182 10.00 13.35 -26.27
N LYS A 183 10.09 14.67 -26.07
CA LYS A 183 8.93 15.53 -25.81
C LYS A 183 7.89 15.45 -26.92
N GLU A 184 8.31 15.61 -28.18
CA GLU A 184 7.40 15.57 -29.32
C GLU A 184 6.82 14.17 -29.56
N LEU A 185 7.60 13.10 -29.33
CA LEU A 185 7.12 11.72 -29.38
C LEU A 185 5.96 11.52 -28.38
N VAL A 186 6.18 11.85 -27.11
CA VAL A 186 5.17 11.72 -26.06
C VAL A 186 3.93 12.55 -26.37
N LYS A 187 4.09 13.81 -26.80
CA LYS A 187 2.96 14.69 -27.14
C LYS A 187 2.14 14.13 -28.29
N ASN A 188 2.80 13.69 -29.37
CA ASN A 188 2.12 13.16 -30.54
C ASN A 188 1.35 11.88 -30.20
N GLU A 189 1.94 11.00 -29.40
CA GLU A 189 1.27 9.77 -28.96
C GLU A 189 0.08 10.06 -28.04
N ALA A 190 0.24 10.94 -27.05
CA ALA A 190 -0.85 11.33 -26.16
C ALA A 190 -2.02 11.96 -26.95
N ILE A 191 -1.74 12.87 -27.88
CA ILE A 191 -2.77 13.51 -28.72
C ILE A 191 -3.47 12.46 -29.61
N ARG A 192 -2.72 11.50 -30.16
CA ARG A 192 -3.28 10.39 -30.94
C ARG A 192 -4.27 9.57 -30.12
N LEU A 193 -3.92 9.24 -28.87
CA LEU A 193 -4.75 8.44 -27.96
C LEU A 193 -5.96 9.19 -27.40
N ILE A 194 -5.84 10.51 -27.17
CA ILE A 194 -6.96 11.38 -26.78
C ILE A 194 -8.05 11.44 -27.86
N LYS A 195 -7.69 11.20 -29.13
CA LYS A 195 -8.57 11.23 -30.30
C LYS A 195 -9.41 12.53 -30.34
N PRO A 196 -8.79 13.70 -30.62
CA PRO A 196 -9.51 14.96 -30.72
C PRO A 196 -10.62 14.88 -31.78
N TYR A 197 -11.76 15.49 -31.48
CA TYR A 197 -12.96 15.40 -32.33
C TYR A 197 -12.89 16.29 -33.58
N ASN A 198 -11.99 17.29 -33.60
CA ASN A 198 -11.75 18.17 -34.74
C ASN A 198 -10.32 18.77 -34.70
N ASN A 199 -9.99 19.54 -35.75
CA ASN A 199 -8.67 20.18 -35.87
C ASN A 199 -8.43 21.28 -34.83
N SER A 200 -9.45 22.05 -34.44
CA SER A 200 -9.26 23.09 -33.41
C SER A 200 -8.91 22.51 -32.05
N ALA A 201 -9.57 21.41 -31.66
CA ALA A 201 -9.23 20.65 -30.45
C ALA A 201 -7.81 20.08 -30.53
N ARG A 202 -7.39 19.55 -31.69
CA ARG A 202 -6.01 19.08 -31.90
C ARG A 202 -5.01 20.22 -31.73
N THR A 203 -5.25 21.39 -32.32
CA THR A 203 -4.37 22.56 -32.19
C THR A 203 -4.28 23.03 -30.74
N ARG A 204 -5.39 23.02 -29.99
CA ARG A 204 -5.37 23.33 -28.55
C ARG A 204 -4.51 22.34 -27.77
N LEU A 205 -4.65 21.05 -28.01
CA LEU A 205 -3.86 20.01 -27.34
C LEU A 205 -2.36 20.14 -27.67
N LYS A 206 -2.00 20.48 -28.91
CA LYS A 206 -0.59 20.69 -29.29
C LYS A 206 0.11 21.80 -28.50
N ARG A 207 -0.64 22.78 -27.99
CA ARG A 207 -0.10 23.89 -27.19
C ARG A 207 0.15 23.53 -25.72
N LEU A 208 -0.45 22.44 -25.24
CA LEU A 208 -0.30 22.00 -23.86
C LEU A 208 1.09 21.42 -23.60
N GLN A 209 1.56 21.56 -22.36
CA GLN A 209 2.74 20.83 -21.89
C GLN A 209 2.40 19.34 -21.72
N VAL A 210 3.43 18.50 -21.64
CA VAL A 210 3.27 17.05 -21.47
C VAL A 210 2.44 16.74 -20.24
N HIS A 211 2.77 17.36 -19.10
CA HIS A 211 2.01 17.19 -17.85
C HIS A 211 0.51 17.45 -18.02
N ASP A 212 0.12 18.54 -18.70
CA ASP A 212 -1.28 18.89 -18.90
C ASP A 212 -1.99 17.96 -19.87
N LEU A 213 -1.27 17.40 -20.84
CA LEU A 213 -1.79 16.37 -21.75
C LEU A 213 -2.08 15.08 -20.99
N LEU A 214 -1.16 14.62 -20.15
CA LEU A 214 -1.31 13.39 -19.37
C LEU A 214 -2.44 13.49 -18.33
N ASN A 215 -2.84 14.70 -17.94
CA ASN A 215 -3.95 14.95 -17.02
C ASN A 215 -5.29 15.25 -17.72
N GLN A 216 -5.37 15.17 -19.05
CA GLN A 216 -6.65 15.32 -19.75
C GLN A 216 -7.62 14.20 -19.35
N LYS A 217 -8.91 14.52 -19.19
CA LYS A 217 -9.97 13.53 -18.85
C LYS A 217 -10.03 12.32 -19.79
N ARG A 218 -9.62 12.48 -21.05
CA ARG A 218 -9.58 11.41 -22.05
C ARG A 218 -8.31 10.54 -21.97
N MET A 219 -7.32 10.95 -21.18
CA MET A 219 -6.16 10.13 -20.82
C MET A 219 -6.51 9.18 -19.68
N MET A 220 -7.34 8.19 -20.00
CA MET A 220 -7.64 7.07 -19.09
C MET A 220 -6.40 6.20 -18.87
N SER A 221 -6.37 5.40 -17.81
CA SER A 221 -5.24 4.50 -17.43
C SER A 221 -4.72 3.65 -18.60
N ASN A 222 -5.62 3.11 -19.43
CA ASN A 222 -5.24 2.34 -20.64
C ASN A 222 -4.45 3.20 -21.66
N ASN A 223 -4.87 4.44 -21.88
CA ASN A 223 -4.16 5.34 -22.80
C ASN A 223 -2.83 5.79 -22.20
N LEU A 224 -2.79 6.06 -20.90
CA LEU A 224 -1.56 6.39 -20.21
C LEU A 224 -0.53 5.25 -20.33
N PHE A 225 -0.96 4.02 -20.07
CA PHE A 225 -0.10 2.85 -20.23
C PHE A 225 0.38 2.69 -21.69
N LYS A 226 -0.46 2.97 -22.69
CA LYS A 226 -0.02 2.92 -24.11
C LYS A 226 1.07 3.93 -24.44
N VAL A 227 1.08 5.09 -23.79
CA VAL A 227 2.19 6.04 -23.93
C VAL A 227 3.47 5.46 -23.31
N LEU A 228 3.38 4.88 -22.11
CA LEU A 228 4.52 4.20 -21.48
C LEU A 228 5.04 3.03 -22.36
N ASP A 229 4.13 2.20 -22.85
CA ASP A 229 4.45 1.06 -23.72
C ASP A 229 5.13 1.50 -25.02
N LYS A 230 4.80 2.70 -25.51
CA LYS A 230 5.43 3.30 -26.70
C LYS A 230 6.87 3.73 -26.45
N ILE A 231 7.21 4.15 -25.23
CA ILE A 231 8.57 4.63 -24.88
C ILE A 231 9.42 3.55 -24.21
N LYS A 232 8.85 2.40 -23.83
CA LYS A 232 9.54 1.39 -23.00
C LYS A 232 10.85 0.86 -23.59
N SER A 233 10.98 0.83 -24.91
CA SER A 233 12.21 0.41 -25.60
C SER A 233 13.39 1.30 -25.27
N ASP A 234 13.11 2.55 -24.92
CA ASP A 234 14.12 3.59 -24.70
C ASP A 234 14.44 3.76 -23.21
N LEU A 235 13.76 3.01 -22.33
CA LEU A 235 13.92 3.07 -20.87
C LEU A 235 14.95 2.07 -20.33
N ASN A 236 15.66 1.32 -21.19
CA ASN A 236 16.66 0.31 -20.79
C ASN A 236 16.16 -0.69 -19.73
N LEU A 237 14.89 -1.10 -19.82
CA LEU A 237 14.26 -1.96 -18.83
C LEU A 237 14.92 -3.34 -18.77
N SER A 238 15.12 -3.86 -17.56
CA SER A 238 15.56 -5.25 -17.35
C SER A 238 14.55 -6.26 -17.94
N PRO A 239 14.98 -7.50 -18.25
CA PRO A 239 14.07 -8.55 -18.73
C PRO A 239 12.90 -8.81 -17.78
N GLN A 240 13.15 -8.73 -16.47
CA GLN A 240 12.12 -8.88 -15.45
C GLN A 240 11.10 -7.72 -15.50
N GLN A 241 11.58 -6.47 -15.58
CA GLN A 241 10.70 -5.31 -15.67
C GLN A 241 9.81 -5.36 -16.90
N ASN A 242 10.39 -5.70 -18.06
CA ASN A 242 9.67 -5.88 -19.31
C ASN A 242 8.60 -6.98 -19.22
N SER A 243 8.93 -8.14 -18.63
CA SER A 243 8.02 -9.27 -18.49
C SER A 243 6.80 -8.95 -17.60
N ILE A 244 7.02 -8.22 -16.50
CA ILE A 244 5.93 -7.76 -15.64
C ILE A 244 5.10 -6.72 -16.39
N LEU A 245 5.73 -5.67 -16.95
CA LEU A 245 5.03 -4.59 -17.63
C LEU A 245 4.18 -5.08 -18.82
N ALA A 246 4.65 -6.09 -19.56
CA ALA A 246 3.92 -6.68 -20.69
C ALA A 246 2.54 -7.25 -20.29
N ARG A 247 2.35 -7.67 -19.03
CA ARG A 247 1.09 -8.22 -18.53
C ARG A 247 0.16 -7.16 -17.94
N TYR A 248 0.59 -5.90 -17.81
CA TYR A 248 -0.17 -4.85 -17.14
C TYR A 248 -1.58 -4.63 -17.72
N LEU A 249 -1.74 -4.67 -19.05
CA LEU A 249 -3.06 -4.54 -19.67
C LEU A 249 -4.04 -5.64 -19.24
N GLN A 250 -3.57 -6.88 -19.19
CA GLN A 250 -4.39 -8.05 -18.85
C GLN A 250 -4.60 -8.19 -17.34
N GLU A 251 -3.61 -7.83 -16.54
CA GLU A 251 -3.63 -8.07 -15.09
C GLU A 251 -4.15 -6.88 -14.29
N ILE A 252 -3.90 -5.65 -14.74
CA ILE A 252 -4.27 -4.42 -14.03
C ILE A 252 -5.42 -3.70 -14.74
N ILE A 253 -5.29 -3.38 -16.02
CA ILE A 253 -6.32 -2.61 -16.73
C ILE A 253 -7.62 -3.40 -16.89
N TYR A 254 -7.54 -4.67 -17.27
CA TYR A 254 -8.72 -5.54 -17.34
C TYR A 254 -9.39 -5.68 -15.96
N LEU A 255 -8.61 -5.99 -14.93
CA LEU A 255 -9.07 -6.12 -13.55
C LEU A 255 -9.77 -4.84 -13.06
N ARG A 256 -9.18 -3.67 -13.33
CA ARG A 256 -9.76 -2.37 -13.00
C ARG A 256 -11.10 -2.15 -13.69
N ASN A 257 -11.18 -2.41 -14.99
CA ASN A 257 -12.41 -2.18 -15.76
C ASN A 257 -13.54 -3.11 -15.32
N THR A 258 -13.23 -4.38 -15.12
CA THR A 258 -14.20 -5.38 -14.66
C THR A 258 -14.67 -5.10 -13.23
N ALA A 259 -13.75 -4.78 -12.32
CA ALA A 259 -14.10 -4.41 -10.94
C ALA A 259 -14.92 -3.11 -10.86
N ALA A 260 -14.63 -2.11 -11.69
CA ALA A 260 -15.38 -0.85 -11.72
C ALA A 260 -16.86 -1.04 -12.11
N HIS A 261 -17.15 -2.05 -12.94
CA HIS A 261 -18.51 -2.38 -13.37
C HIS A 261 -19.15 -3.53 -12.57
N ALA A 262 -18.40 -4.15 -11.65
CA ALA A 262 -18.89 -5.25 -10.85
C ALA A 262 -19.91 -4.77 -9.80
N LYS A 263 -20.95 -5.60 -9.61
CA LYS A 263 -21.98 -5.42 -8.59
C LYS A 263 -21.78 -6.45 -7.47
N GLU A 264 -22.16 -6.06 -6.26
CA GLU A 264 -22.24 -7.01 -5.15
C GLU A 264 -23.31 -8.07 -5.44
N ALA A 265 -22.98 -9.31 -5.14
CA ALA A 265 -23.84 -10.47 -5.25
C ALA A 265 -23.47 -11.47 -4.15
N THR A 266 -24.30 -12.50 -4.00
CA THR A 266 -24.06 -13.59 -3.04
C THR A 266 -23.80 -14.89 -3.80
N CYS A 267 -22.84 -15.69 -3.31
CA CYS A 267 -22.59 -17.02 -3.83
C CYS A 267 -23.75 -17.94 -3.49
N GLY A 268 -24.43 -18.47 -4.51
CA GLY A 268 -25.56 -19.39 -4.30
C GLY A 268 -25.18 -20.69 -3.58
N THR A 269 -23.91 -21.10 -3.60
CA THR A 269 -23.44 -22.34 -2.94
C THR A 269 -22.84 -22.11 -1.56
N THR A 270 -22.13 -21.01 -1.33
CA THR A 270 -21.43 -20.75 -0.06
C THR A 270 -22.09 -19.68 0.81
N GLY A 271 -23.07 -18.94 0.30
CA GLY A 271 -23.67 -17.80 0.99
C GLY A 271 -22.74 -16.59 1.15
N GLN A 272 -21.49 -16.67 0.69
CA GLN A 272 -20.52 -15.59 0.83
C GLN A 272 -20.75 -14.48 -0.19
N SER A 273 -20.50 -13.23 0.21
CA SER A 273 -20.51 -12.08 -0.69
C SER A 273 -19.44 -12.23 -1.80
N MET A 274 -19.75 -11.71 -2.98
CA MET A 274 -18.86 -11.65 -4.15
C MET A 274 -19.09 -10.37 -4.96
N LEU A 275 -18.13 -10.01 -5.80
CA LEU A 275 -18.33 -9.03 -6.87
C LEU A 275 -18.52 -9.77 -8.20
N LYS A 276 -19.52 -9.38 -8.98
CA LYS A 276 -19.83 -10.01 -10.27
C LYS A 276 -19.97 -8.96 -11.37
N ASN A 277 -19.31 -9.19 -12.51
CA ASN A 277 -19.52 -8.45 -13.75
C ASN A 277 -19.64 -9.44 -14.91
N GLY A 278 -20.86 -9.70 -15.41
CA GLY A 278 -21.08 -10.71 -16.44
C GLY A 278 -20.62 -12.10 -15.97
N GLN A 279 -19.59 -12.65 -16.62
CA GLN A 279 -18.97 -13.93 -16.28
C GLN A 279 -17.85 -13.82 -15.23
N ASP A 280 -17.25 -12.64 -15.08
CA ASP A 280 -16.22 -12.41 -14.07
C ASP A 280 -16.84 -12.41 -12.68
N LYS A 281 -16.20 -13.16 -11.77
CA LYS A 281 -16.61 -13.29 -10.37
C LYS A 281 -15.37 -13.16 -9.49
N TYR A 282 -15.41 -12.26 -8.53
CA TYR A 282 -14.38 -12.08 -7.53
C TYR A 282 -14.94 -12.50 -6.17
N ARG A 283 -14.25 -13.45 -5.53
CA ARG A 283 -14.59 -13.97 -4.21
C ARG A 283 -13.51 -13.59 -3.22
N ARG A 284 -13.77 -13.80 -1.92
CA ARG A 284 -12.77 -13.59 -0.87
C ARG A 284 -11.46 -14.34 -1.14
N SER A 285 -11.54 -15.56 -1.68
CA SER A 285 -10.39 -16.38 -2.05
C SER A 285 -9.51 -15.77 -3.14
N ASP A 286 -10.03 -14.84 -3.95
CA ASP A 286 -9.27 -14.19 -5.02
C ASP A 286 -8.47 -12.98 -4.54
N ILE A 287 -8.83 -12.39 -3.40
CA ILE A 287 -8.26 -11.12 -2.92
C ILE A 287 -6.74 -11.22 -2.79
N ASP A 288 -6.22 -12.24 -2.12
CA ASP A 288 -4.78 -12.35 -1.86
C ASP A 288 -3.99 -12.49 -3.18
N ARG A 289 -4.55 -13.21 -4.17
CA ARG A 289 -3.95 -13.29 -5.51
C ARG A 289 -3.96 -11.93 -6.20
N ILE A 290 -5.09 -11.22 -6.14
CA ILE A 290 -5.25 -9.89 -6.73
C ILE A 290 -4.27 -8.89 -6.11
N CYS A 291 -4.17 -8.85 -4.77
CA CYS A 291 -3.24 -7.99 -4.05
C CYS A 291 -1.78 -8.29 -4.44
N LYS A 292 -1.39 -9.56 -4.56
CA LYS A 292 -0.04 -9.94 -5.05
C LYS A 292 0.23 -9.43 -6.45
N THR A 293 -0.73 -9.57 -7.35
CA THR A 293 -0.62 -9.05 -8.72
C THR A 293 -0.43 -7.54 -8.69
N ILE A 294 -1.27 -6.82 -7.96
CA ILE A 294 -1.19 -5.35 -7.84
C ILE A 294 0.17 -4.91 -7.29
N VAL A 295 0.60 -5.46 -6.15
CA VAL A 295 1.89 -5.11 -5.52
C VAL A 295 3.06 -5.43 -6.45
N SER A 296 2.99 -6.53 -7.19
CA SER A 296 4.03 -6.86 -8.18
C SER A 296 4.15 -5.80 -9.27
N HIS A 297 3.04 -5.22 -9.73
CA HIS A 297 3.05 -4.15 -10.74
C HIS A 297 3.43 -2.80 -10.13
N GLU A 298 2.94 -2.48 -8.94
CA GLU A 298 3.31 -1.26 -8.19
C GLU A 298 4.83 -1.20 -7.98
N ASN A 299 5.42 -2.26 -7.40
CA ASN A 299 6.86 -2.33 -7.16
C ASN A 299 7.66 -2.27 -8.48
N ASN A 300 7.15 -2.91 -9.53
CA ASN A 300 7.80 -2.89 -10.84
C ASN A 300 7.84 -1.48 -11.42
N ILE A 301 6.71 -0.78 -11.47
CA ILE A 301 6.62 0.59 -11.99
C ILE A 301 7.47 1.54 -11.15
N GLN A 302 7.46 1.38 -9.83
CA GLN A 302 8.30 2.17 -8.93
C GLN A 302 9.79 1.95 -9.20
N SER A 303 10.24 0.70 -9.37
CA SER A 303 11.63 0.41 -9.72
C SER A 303 12.07 1.07 -11.03
N ILE A 304 11.19 1.11 -12.04
CA ILE A 304 11.48 1.78 -13.32
C ILE A 304 11.70 3.28 -13.10
N LEU A 305 10.90 3.91 -12.23
CA LEU A 305 11.06 5.33 -11.93
C LEU A 305 12.38 5.62 -11.17
N GLU A 306 12.78 4.71 -10.29
CA GLU A 306 14.01 4.78 -9.49
C GLU A 306 15.26 4.63 -10.38
N ASP A 307 15.26 3.69 -11.32
CA ASP A 307 16.36 3.46 -12.28
C ASP A 307 16.57 4.63 -13.26
N MET A 308 15.63 5.58 -13.32
CA MET A 308 15.76 6.81 -14.13
C MET A 308 16.41 7.98 -13.38
N ASN A 309 16.67 7.84 -12.07
CA ASN A 309 17.42 8.83 -11.28
C ASN A 309 18.91 8.55 -11.30
#